data_AF-X1C9N9-F1
#
_entry.id   AF-X1C9N9-F1
#
_cell.length_a   1.000
_cell.length_b   1.000
_cell.length_c   1.000
_cell.angle_alpha   90.00
_cell.angle_beta   90.00
_cell.angle_gamma   90.00
#
_symmetry.space_group_name_H-M   'P 1'
#
loop_
_entity.id
_entity.type
_entity.pdbx_description
1 polymer ?
#
loop_
_entity_poly.entity_id
_entity_poly.type
_entity_poly.pdbx_seq_one_letter_code
_entity_poly.pdbx_strand_id
1 'polypeptide(L)'
;MYLVGLSTWHNQSNFIQRMWNAGGYFFDEQNRVALSTKYRKEALKTLAYEEALSKFAPPGFVGHGYMEGRMGFVQEKTAMTMTSGRIPADIIRTNPKLDEPGVVGMVATPIPDEGG
;
A
#
# COMPACT_ATOMS: atom_id res chain seq x y z
N MET A 1 -6.56 14.66 22.46
CA MET A 1 -6.27 13.23 22.28
C MET A 1 -6.71 12.85 20.87
N TYR A 2 -5.80 12.92 19.89
CA TYR A 2 -6.11 12.58 18.51
C TYR A 2 -6.05 11.07 18.34
N LEU A 3 -7.12 10.48 17.81
CA LEU A 3 -7.16 9.09 17.37
C LEU A 3 -6.22 8.92 16.17
N VAL A 4 -4.95 8.60 16.42
CA VAL A 4 -3.94 8.25 15.39
C VAL A 4 -4.18 6.83 14.84
N GLY A 5 -5.36 6.26 15.06
CA GLY A 5 -5.56 4.81 15.07
C GLY A 5 -6.26 4.20 13.87
N LEU A 6 -6.67 4.95 12.84
CA LEU A 6 -7.37 4.38 11.67
C LEU A 6 -6.80 4.87 10.33
N SER A 7 -6.16 6.03 10.31
CA SER A 7 -5.55 6.62 9.11
C SER A 7 -4.18 6.04 8.74
N THR A 8 -3.46 5.36 9.64
CA THR A 8 -2.09 4.89 9.36
C THR A 8 -2.02 3.49 8.76
N TRP A 9 -3.12 2.72 8.77
CA TRP A 9 -3.12 1.30 8.42
C TRP A 9 -2.82 1.03 6.95
N HIS A 10 -3.12 1.97 6.06
CA HIS A 10 -2.92 1.75 4.61
C HIS A 10 -1.45 1.80 4.25
N ASN A 11 -0.75 2.86 4.68
CA ASN A 11 0.69 3.00 4.46
C ASN A 11 1.47 1.87 5.15
N GLN A 12 1.00 1.41 6.32
CA GLN A 12 1.58 0.25 7.00
C GLN A 12 1.33 -1.06 6.23
N SER A 13 0.11 -1.28 5.73
CA SER A 13 -0.23 -2.46 4.91
C SER A 13 0.59 -2.50 3.61
N ASN A 14 0.78 -1.34 2.97
CA ASN A 14 1.59 -1.17 1.77
C ASN A 14 3.03 -1.63 2.03
N PHE A 15 3.63 -1.12 3.11
CA PHE A 15 4.97 -1.50 3.55
C PHE A 15 5.07 -3.00 3.84
N ILE A 16 4.13 -3.56 4.61
CA ILE A 16 4.11 -4.98 4.99
C ILE A 16 4.09 -5.87 3.74
N GLN A 17 3.18 -5.60 2.80
CA GLN A 17 3.02 -6.40 1.59
C GLN A 17 4.30 -6.38 0.74
N ARG A 18 4.91 -5.21 0.55
CA ARG A 18 6.15 -5.08 -0.23
C ARG A 18 7.35 -5.72 0.46
N MET A 19 7.41 -5.62 1.78
CA MET A 19 8.46 -6.24 2.60
C MET A 19 8.40 -7.77 2.48
N TRP A 20 7.21 -8.36 2.53
CA TRP A 20 7.00 -9.79 2.27
C TRP A 20 7.32 -10.19 0.83
N ASN A 21 6.90 -9.38 -0.16
CA ASN A 21 7.22 -9.67 -1.56
C ASN A 21 8.74 -9.61 -1.83
N ALA A 22 9.49 -8.79 -1.08
CA ALA A 22 10.94 -8.73 -1.12
C ALA A 22 11.63 -9.88 -0.36
N GLY A 23 10.88 -10.81 0.24
CA GLY A 23 11.41 -11.94 1.01
C GLY A 23 11.74 -11.63 2.47
N GLY A 24 11.42 -10.43 2.94
CA GLY A 24 11.60 -10.05 4.34
C GLY A 24 10.45 -10.52 5.23
N TYR A 25 10.69 -10.61 6.54
CA TYR A 25 9.64 -10.86 7.55
C TYR A 25 9.81 -9.96 8.80
N PHE A 26 8.76 -9.82 9.60
CA PHE A 26 8.86 -9.11 10.89
C PHE A 26 9.54 -9.95 11.96
N PHE A 27 9.39 -11.27 11.86
CA PHE A 27 9.87 -12.24 12.82
C PHE A 27 10.74 -13.30 12.13
N ASP A 28 11.71 -13.86 12.86
CA ASP A 28 12.46 -15.02 12.41
C ASP A 28 11.70 -16.33 12.69
N GLU A 29 12.32 -17.45 12.36
CA GLU A 29 11.77 -18.80 12.55
C GLU A 29 11.55 -19.17 14.03
N GLN A 30 12.10 -18.39 14.96
CA GLN A 30 11.92 -18.54 16.40
C GLN A 30 10.94 -17.50 16.99
N ASN A 31 10.19 -16.79 16.13
CA ASN A 31 9.28 -15.71 16.50
C ASN A 31 9.96 -14.50 17.18
N ARG A 32 11.26 -14.31 16.99
CA ARG A 32 11.97 -13.12 17.49
C ARG A 32 11.87 -12.00 16.46
N VAL A 33 11.80 -10.75 16.94
CA VAL A 33 11.78 -9.59 16.05
C VAL A 33 13.03 -9.58 15.16
N ALA A 34 12.83 -9.60 13.85
CA ALA A 34 13.87 -9.80 12.85
C ALA A 34 13.92 -8.70 11.78
N LEU A 35 12.91 -7.80 11.76
CA LEU A 35 12.80 -6.71 10.79
C LEU A 35 14.06 -5.84 10.71
N SER A 36 14.64 -5.49 11.86
CA SER A 36 15.82 -4.62 11.94
C SER A 36 17.15 -5.38 12.03
N THR A 37 17.11 -6.72 11.97
CA THR A 37 18.28 -7.60 12.07
C THR A 37 18.41 -8.42 10.79
N LYS A 38 17.86 -9.64 10.75
CA LYS A 38 17.93 -10.56 9.60
C LYS A 38 17.35 -9.96 8.32
N TYR A 39 16.25 -9.22 8.42
CA TYR A 39 15.54 -8.65 7.28
C TYR A 39 15.76 -7.14 7.12
N ARG A 40 16.86 -6.62 7.69
CA ARG A 40 17.17 -5.19 7.69
C ARG A 40 17.32 -4.65 6.27
N LYS A 41 17.93 -5.41 5.37
CA LYS A 41 18.17 -4.98 3.99
C LYS A 41 16.85 -4.79 3.25
N GLU A 42 15.95 -5.74 3.37
CA GLU A 42 14.62 -5.75 2.76
C GLU A 42 13.74 -4.64 3.35
N ALA A 43 13.81 -4.43 4.67
CA ALA A 43 13.11 -3.34 5.34
C ALA A 43 13.58 -1.96 4.83
N LEU A 44 14.89 -1.72 4.79
CA LEU A 44 15.46 -0.44 4.31
C LEU A 44 15.15 -0.21 2.83
N LYS A 45 15.26 -1.25 1.99
CA LYS A 45 14.92 -1.19 0.57
C LYS A 45 13.45 -0.84 0.35
N THR A 46 12.56 -1.44 1.14
CA THR A 46 11.12 -1.15 1.07
C THR A 46 10.83 0.27 1.52
N LEU A 47 11.46 0.75 2.60
CA LEU A 47 11.31 2.14 3.05
C LEU A 47 11.78 3.15 1.99
N ALA A 48 12.93 2.90 1.36
CA ALA A 48 13.44 3.77 0.29
C ALA A 48 12.49 3.81 -0.92
N TYR A 49 11.88 2.68 -1.27
CA TYR A 49 10.89 2.62 -2.33
C TYR A 49 9.58 3.37 -1.98
N GLU A 50 9.08 3.21 -0.75
CA GLU A 50 7.91 3.96 -0.27
C GLU A 50 8.19 5.47 -0.20
N GLU A 51 9.40 5.87 0.19
CA GLU A 51 9.85 7.27 0.15
C GLU A 51 9.84 7.80 -1.29
N ALA A 52 10.34 7.04 -2.25
CA ALA A 52 10.29 7.42 -3.66
C ALA A 52 8.84 7.56 -4.17
N LEU A 53 7.96 6.62 -3.81
CA LEU A 53 6.54 6.66 -4.18
C LEU A 53 5.79 7.84 -3.53
N SER A 54 6.17 8.24 -2.31
CA SER A 54 5.53 9.33 -1.58
C SER A 54 5.55 10.66 -2.34
N LYS A 55 6.51 10.85 -3.25
CA LYS A 55 6.63 12.02 -4.13
C LYS A 55 5.47 12.15 -5.13
N PHE A 56 4.79 11.03 -5.42
CA PHE A 56 3.62 10.98 -6.32
C PHE A 56 2.31 10.85 -5.56
N ALA A 57 2.36 10.77 -4.23
CA ALA A 57 1.17 10.61 -3.41
C ALA A 57 0.34 11.92 -3.38
N PRO A 58 -0.99 11.82 -3.29
CA PRO A 58 -1.85 13.00 -3.22
C PRO A 58 -1.53 13.86 -1.99
N PRO A 59 -1.82 15.17 -2.02
CA PRO A 59 -1.67 16.03 -0.85
C PRO A 59 -2.41 15.46 0.38
N GLY A 60 -1.75 15.44 1.53
CA GLY A 60 -2.34 14.92 2.77
C GLY A 60 -2.29 13.39 2.94
N PHE A 61 -1.65 12.64 2.03
CA PHE A 61 -1.62 11.16 2.07
C PHE A 61 -1.11 10.57 3.39
N VAL A 62 -0.30 11.31 4.16
CA VAL A 62 0.20 10.88 5.48
C VAL A 62 -0.95 10.55 6.43
N GLY A 63 -2.08 11.23 6.29
CA GLY A 63 -3.30 10.97 7.05
C GLY A 63 -4.31 10.05 6.36
N HIS A 64 -3.97 9.45 5.22
CA HIS A 64 -4.89 8.58 4.48
C HIS A 64 -4.80 7.13 4.96
N GLY A 65 -5.91 6.64 5.50
CA GLY A 65 -6.12 5.23 5.76
C GLY A 65 -6.63 4.50 4.52
N TYR A 66 -7.10 3.28 4.74
CA TYR A 66 -7.50 2.39 3.65
C TYR A 66 -8.70 2.98 2.89
N MET A 67 -9.63 3.60 3.61
CA MET A 67 -10.83 4.18 3.03
C MET A 67 -10.53 5.46 2.27
N GLU A 68 -9.61 6.31 2.74
CA GLU A 68 -9.25 7.57 2.08
C GLU A 68 -8.53 7.30 0.75
N GLY A 69 -7.56 6.37 0.73
CA GLY A 69 -6.88 5.96 -0.50
C GLY A 69 -7.87 5.36 -1.52
N ARG A 70 -8.74 4.48 -1.04
CA ARG A 70 -9.82 3.88 -1.85
C ARG A 70 -10.76 4.92 -2.42
N MET A 71 -11.27 5.85 -1.60
CA MET A 71 -12.18 6.90 -2.05
C MET A 71 -11.52 7.88 -3.01
N GLY A 72 -10.22 8.15 -2.85
CA GLY A 72 -9.44 8.90 -3.82
C GLY A 72 -9.48 8.27 -5.21
N PHE A 73 -9.37 6.94 -5.29
CA PHE A 73 -9.45 6.20 -6.54
C PHE A 73 -10.86 6.22 -7.14
N VAL A 74 -11.90 5.97 -6.32
CA VAL A 74 -13.31 6.01 -6.77
C VAL A 74 -13.70 7.37 -7.34
N GLN A 75 -13.20 8.44 -6.73
CA GLN A 75 -13.45 9.82 -7.12
C GLN A 75 -12.53 10.30 -8.26
N GLU A 76 -11.75 9.40 -8.86
CA GLU A 76 -10.83 9.71 -9.97
C GLU A 76 -9.75 10.75 -9.59
N LYS A 77 -9.42 10.84 -8.29
CA LYS A 77 -8.38 11.75 -7.75
C LYS A 77 -7.00 11.10 -7.65
N THR A 78 -6.94 9.79 -7.80
CA THR A 78 -5.68 9.02 -7.79
C THR A 78 -5.72 7.98 -8.89
N ALA A 79 -4.63 7.83 -9.64
CA ALA A 79 -4.54 6.86 -10.73
C ALA A 79 -4.41 5.41 -10.24
N MET A 80 -3.92 5.18 -9.02
CA MET A 80 -3.71 3.85 -8.45
C MET A 80 -4.05 3.85 -6.95
N THR A 81 -4.52 2.72 -6.46
CA THR A 81 -4.66 2.44 -5.01
C THR A 81 -4.27 1.00 -4.74
N MET A 82 -3.71 0.73 -3.56
CA MET A 82 -3.60 -0.66 -3.10
C MET A 82 -4.98 -1.11 -2.60
N THR A 83 -5.37 -2.35 -2.91
CA THR A 83 -6.61 -2.97 -2.40
C THR A 83 -6.35 -4.43 -2.11
N SER A 84 -7.04 -4.98 -1.11
CA SER A 84 -7.01 -6.42 -0.84
C SER A 84 -8.14 -7.10 -1.61
N GLY A 85 -7.80 -8.02 -2.51
CA GLY A 85 -8.79 -8.79 -3.28
C GLY A 85 -9.51 -7.95 -4.35
N ARG A 86 -10.76 -8.30 -4.67
CA ARG A 86 -11.55 -7.66 -5.75
C ARG A 86 -11.88 -6.20 -5.40
N ILE A 87 -12.05 -5.37 -6.43
CA ILE A 87 -12.69 -4.05 -6.30
C ILE A 87 -14.04 -4.27 -5.62
N PRO A 88 -14.27 -3.80 -4.38
CA PRO A 88 -15.47 -4.23 -3.68
C PRO A 88 -16.70 -3.53 -4.28
N ALA A 89 -17.83 -4.23 -4.32
CA ALA A 89 -19.02 -3.86 -5.11
C ALA A 89 -19.58 -2.47 -4.80
N ASP A 90 -19.32 -1.93 -3.59
CA ASP A 90 -19.65 -0.57 -3.20
C ASP A 90 -18.83 0.50 -3.96
N ILE A 91 -17.61 0.21 -4.43
CA ILE A 91 -16.87 1.09 -5.36
C ILE A 91 -17.62 1.17 -6.68
N ILE A 92 -17.93 0.02 -7.29
CA ILE A 92 -18.60 -0.05 -8.59
C ILE A 92 -19.97 0.62 -8.48
N ARG A 93 -20.70 0.43 -7.38
CA ARG A 93 -21.95 1.14 -7.12
C ARG A 93 -21.77 2.66 -7.03
N THR A 94 -20.65 3.12 -6.49
CA THR A 94 -20.39 4.56 -6.30
C THR A 94 -19.91 5.22 -7.60
N ASN A 95 -19.10 4.53 -8.40
CA ASN A 95 -18.70 4.95 -9.74
C ASN A 95 -18.78 3.75 -10.71
N PRO A 96 -19.94 3.53 -11.36
CA PRO A 96 -20.17 2.37 -12.24
C PRO A 96 -19.24 2.30 -13.44
N LYS A 97 -18.66 3.43 -13.87
CA LYS A 97 -17.72 3.47 -14.99
C LYS A 97 -16.46 2.64 -14.74
N LEU A 98 -16.10 2.43 -13.49
CA LEU A 98 -14.92 1.64 -13.12
C LEU A 98 -15.08 0.15 -13.45
N ASP A 99 -16.30 -0.32 -13.72
CA ASP A 99 -16.59 -1.70 -14.15
C ASP A 99 -16.61 -1.84 -15.69
N GLU A 100 -16.48 -0.73 -16.42
CA GLU A 100 -16.41 -0.78 -17.88
C GLU A 100 -15.12 -1.50 -18.31
N PRO A 101 -15.20 -2.42 -19.30
CA PRO A 101 -14.04 -3.16 -19.75
C PRO A 101 -12.89 -2.25 -20.16
N GLY A 102 -11.71 -2.46 -19.54
CA GLY A 102 -10.49 -1.70 -19.84
C GLY A 102 -10.34 -0.39 -19.05
N VAL A 103 -11.29 0.00 -18.19
CA VAL A 103 -11.16 1.21 -17.36
C VAL A 103 -10.30 0.97 -16.13
N VAL A 104 -10.47 -0.17 -15.44
CA VAL A 104 -9.64 -0.54 -14.29
C VAL A 104 -8.95 -1.87 -14.52
N GLY A 105 -7.65 -1.91 -14.20
CA GLY A 105 -6.85 -3.13 -14.16
C GLY A 105 -6.42 -3.45 -12.73
N MET A 106 -6.12 -4.73 -12.48
CA MET A 106 -5.46 -5.18 -11.27
C MET A 106 -4.11 -5.79 -11.63
N VAL A 107 -3.06 -5.35 -10.95
CA VAL A 107 -1.70 -5.88 -11.08
C VAL A 107 -1.16 -6.28 -9.73
N ALA A 108 -0.19 -7.20 -9.71
CA ALA A 108 0.52 -7.54 -8.50
C ALA A 108 1.24 -6.30 -7.93
N THR A 109 1.29 -6.17 -6.61
CA THR A 109 2.01 -5.09 -5.95
C THR A 109 3.48 -5.10 -6.38
N PRO A 110 4.02 -4.01 -6.95
CA PRO A 110 5.40 -3.96 -7.40
C PRO A 110 6.38 -4.23 -6.26
N ILE A 111 7.43 -4.98 -6.58
CA ILE A 111 8.53 -5.30 -5.67
C ILE A 111 9.64 -4.28 -5.94
N PRO A 112 10.29 -3.70 -4.91
CA PRO A 112 11.45 -2.84 -5.13
C PRO A 112 12.54 -3.58 -5.92
N ASP A 113 12.97 -3.06 -7.07
CA ASP A 113 14.07 -3.62 -7.88
C ASP A 113 15.42 -3.51 -7.15
N GLU A 114 16.42 -4.33 -7.51
CA GLU A 114 17.76 -4.33 -6.85
C GLU A 114 18.52 -2.99 -6.91
N GLY A 115 18.11 -2.06 -7.77
CA GLY A 115 18.67 -0.71 -7.87
C GLY A 115 17.66 0.37 -7.48
N GLY A 116 17.67 0.74 -6.19
CA GLY A 116 17.19 2.04 -5.72
C GLY A 116 18.38 2.96 -5.52
#